data_AF-A0A7N9D240-F1
#
_entry.id   AF-A0A7N9D240-F1
#
_cell.length_a   1.000
_cell.length_b   1.000
_cell.length_c   1.000
_cell.angle_alpha   90.00
_cell.angle_beta   90.00
_cell.angle_gamma   90.00
#
_symmetry.space_group_name_H-M   'P 1'
#
loop_
_entity.id
_entity.type
_entity.pdbx_description
1 polymer ?
#
loop_
_entity_poly.entity_id
_entity_poly.type
_entity_poly.pdbx_seq_one_letter_code
_entity_poly.pdbx_strand_id
1 'polypeptide(L)'
;MVLNSLDKMIHLQKNTANIRNICVLAHVDHGKTTLTDCLISSNGIISSRLAGKLRYMDSREDEQIRGITMKSSAISLHYATVLILQNGVFPAMKVGQPEGEPRWEKKRNLMVEETPQVMRST
;
A
#
# COMPACT_ATOMS: atom_id res chain seq x y z
N MET A 1 12.77 3.90 0.49
CA MET A 1 12.25 3.56 1.83
C MET A 1 11.82 4.84 2.51
N VAL A 2 10.57 4.92 2.96
CA VAL A 2 10.08 6.08 3.73
C VAL A 2 10.59 5.94 5.16
N LEU A 3 11.85 6.30 5.39
CA LEU A 3 12.39 6.42 6.75
C LEU A 3 11.86 7.72 7.34
N ASN A 4 10.77 7.62 8.09
CA ASN A 4 10.32 8.73 8.92
C ASN A 4 11.31 8.91 10.07
N SER A 5 11.86 10.12 10.22
CA SER A 5 12.70 10.46 11.37
C SER A 5 11.94 10.26 12.68
N LEU A 6 12.63 9.76 13.72
CA LEU A 6 12.04 9.50 15.03
C LEU A 6 11.33 10.74 15.60
N ASP A 7 11.95 11.91 15.44
CA ASP A 7 11.40 13.20 15.91
C ASP A 7 10.04 13.52 15.27
N LYS A 8 9.88 13.20 13.99
CA LYS A 8 8.63 13.41 13.26
C LYS A 8 7.52 12.51 13.80
N MET A 9 7.85 11.26 14.12
CA MET A 9 6.89 10.32 14.72
C MET A 9 6.44 10.78 16.11
N ILE A 10 7.39 11.20 16.96
CA ILE A 10 7.08 11.73 18.30
C ILE A 10 6.17 12.96 18.19
N HIS A 11 6.44 13.86 17.24
CA HIS A 11 5.60 15.03 17.03
C HIS A 11 4.17 14.66 16.60
N LEU A 12 4.01 13.73 15.66
CA LEU A 12 2.70 13.26 15.21
C LEU A 12 1.92 12.55 16.31
N GLN A 13 2.60 11.82 17.20
CA GLN A 13 2.02 11.12 18.34
C GLN A 13 1.52 12.05 19.46
N LYS A 14 1.89 13.34 19.46
CA LYS A 14 1.39 14.30 20.45
C LYS A 14 -0.13 14.49 20.38
N ASN A 15 -0.71 14.38 19.19
CA ASN A 15 -2.15 14.48 19.00
C ASN A 15 -2.78 13.09 18.98
N THR A 16 -3.54 12.76 20.01
CA THR A 16 -4.19 11.45 20.16
C THR A 16 -5.23 11.17 19.07
N ALA A 17 -5.81 12.19 18.44
CA ALA A 17 -6.78 12.03 17.35
C ALA A 17 -6.18 11.37 16.10
N ASN A 18 -4.85 11.42 15.95
CA ASN A 18 -4.12 10.84 14.82
C ASN A 18 -3.73 9.37 15.04
N ILE A 19 -3.89 8.83 16.25
CA ILE A 19 -3.48 7.48 16.60
C ILE A 19 -4.66 6.53 16.43
N ARG A 20 -4.46 5.47 15.63
CA ARG A 20 -5.45 4.40 15.43
C ARG A 20 -4.83 3.06 15.79
N ASN A 21 -5.25 2.51 16.92
CA ASN A 21 -4.86 1.16 17.33
C ASN A 21 -5.80 0.17 16.66
N ILE A 22 -5.27 -0.64 15.75
CA ILE A 22 -6.02 -1.63 14.97
C ILE A 22 -5.48 -3.01 15.32
N CYS A 23 -6.38 -3.98 15.51
CA CYS A 23 -6.04 -5.38 15.72
C CYS A 23 -6.72 -6.23 14.64
N VAL A 24 -5.98 -7.17 14.06
CA VAL A 24 -6.50 -8.13 13.08
C VAL A 24 -6.79 -9.44 13.79
N LEU A 25 -8.08 -9.77 13.92
CA LEU A 25 -8.56 -11.01 14.51
C LEU A 25 -9.22 -11.86 13.43
N ALA A 26 -8.92 -13.16 13.39
CA ALA A 26 -9.54 -14.11 12.48
C ALA A 26 -9.30 -15.54 12.96
N HIS A 27 -9.88 -16.53 12.28
CA HIS A 27 -9.59 -17.94 12.47
C HIS A 27 -8.28 -18.38 11.78
N VAL A 28 -7.72 -19.51 12.20
CA VAL A 28 -6.50 -20.07 11.59
C VAL A 28 -6.75 -20.27 10.08
N ASP A 29 -5.72 -20.04 9.26
CA ASP A 29 -5.78 -20.13 7.80
C ASP A 29 -6.70 -19.14 7.07
N HIS A 30 -7.20 -18.10 7.74
CA HIS A 30 -8.01 -17.04 7.11
C HIS A 30 -7.18 -15.85 6.58
N GLY A 31 -5.90 -16.06 6.27
CA GLY A 31 -5.08 -15.04 5.59
C GLY A 31 -4.75 -13.78 6.41
N LYS A 32 -4.79 -13.84 7.75
CA LYS A 32 -4.39 -12.72 8.63
C LYS A 32 -2.99 -12.19 8.31
N THR A 33 -2.05 -13.10 8.21
CA THR A 33 -0.64 -12.78 7.94
C THR A 33 -0.49 -12.18 6.55
N THR A 34 -1.21 -12.70 5.56
CA THR A 34 -1.25 -12.15 4.21
C THR A 34 -1.80 -10.72 4.20
N LEU A 35 -2.92 -10.47 4.89
CA LEU A 35 -3.51 -9.13 5.00
C LEU A 35 -2.53 -8.15 5.66
N THR A 36 -1.87 -8.58 6.73
CA THR A 36 -0.95 -7.74 7.48
C THR A 36 0.30 -7.43 6.65
N ASP A 37 0.86 -8.42 5.95
CA ASP A 37 1.98 -8.22 5.03
C ASP A 37 1.62 -7.26 3.88
N CYS A 38 0.39 -7.30 3.36
CA CYS A 38 -0.07 -6.33 2.36
C CYS A 38 -0.09 -4.90 2.92
N LEU A 39 -0.52 -4.70 4.17
CA LEU A 39 -0.50 -3.38 4.83
C LEU A 39 0.92 -2.88 5.11
N ILE A 40 1.83 -3.78 5.47
CA ILE A 40 3.24 -3.45 5.64
C ILE A 40 3.86 -3.05 4.29
N SER A 41 3.49 -3.76 3.22
CA SER A 41 3.97 -3.47 1.88
C SER A 41 3.44 -2.15 1.33
N SER A 42 2.18 -1.80 1.60
CA SER A 42 1.62 -0.51 1.17
C SER A 42 2.34 0.68 1.80
N ASN A 43 2.91 0.50 3.01
CA ASN A 43 3.73 1.51 3.67
C ASN A 43 5.19 1.52 3.20
N GLY A 44 5.57 0.64 2.26
CA GLY A 44 6.91 0.57 1.70
C GLY A 44 7.98 0.02 2.67
N ILE A 45 7.55 -0.68 3.72
CA ILE A 45 8.44 -1.37 4.68
C ILE A 45 8.95 -2.68 4.06
N ILE A 46 8.09 -3.42 3.35
CA ILE A 46 8.46 -4.62 2.58
C ILE A 46 8.07 -4.48 1.11
N SER A 47 8.79 -5.18 0.23
CA SER A 47 8.42 -5.28 -1.19
C SER A 47 7.11 -6.05 -1.37
N SER A 48 6.27 -5.61 -2.31
CA SER A 48 4.98 -6.27 -2.62
C SER A 48 5.14 -7.71 -3.08
N ARG A 49 6.30 -8.05 -3.67
CA ARG A 49 6.63 -9.43 -4.08
C ARG A 49 6.92 -10.36 -2.92
N LEU A 50 7.31 -9.80 -1.77
CA LEU A 50 7.63 -10.53 -0.54
C LEU A 50 6.43 -10.62 0.41
N ALA A 51 5.37 -9.82 0.17
CA ALA A 51 4.16 -9.86 0.97
C ALA A 51 3.50 -11.25 0.91
N GLY A 52 3.12 -11.79 2.07
CA GLY A 52 2.48 -13.10 2.22
C GLY A 52 3.45 -14.29 2.23
N LYS A 53 4.67 -14.13 1.69
CA LYS A 53 5.73 -15.16 1.75
C LYS A 53 6.65 -14.96 2.95
N LEU A 54 6.99 -13.70 3.23
CA LEU A 54 7.91 -13.37 4.31
C LEU A 54 7.28 -13.54 5.69
N ARG A 55 5.95 -13.32 5.81
CA ARG A 55 5.21 -13.36 7.08
C ARG A 55 5.91 -12.52 8.15
N TYR A 56 6.06 -11.24 7.87
CA TYR A 56 6.98 -10.34 8.58
C TYR A 56 6.72 -10.29 10.10
N MET A 57 5.48 -10.52 10.52
CA MET A 57 5.04 -10.46 11.92
C MET A 57 5.31 -11.75 12.71
N ASP A 58 5.49 -12.88 12.01
CA ASP A 58 5.71 -14.19 12.61
C ASP A 58 7.23 -14.37 12.84
N SER A 59 7.70 -13.91 14.01
CA SER A 59 9.14 -13.89 14.35
C SER A 59 9.72 -15.26 14.67
N ARG A 60 8.88 -16.23 15.07
CA ARG A 60 9.36 -17.53 15.50
C ARG A 60 9.39 -18.51 14.32
N GLU A 61 10.41 -19.36 14.30
CA GLU A 61 10.58 -20.34 13.23
C GLU A 61 9.45 -21.39 13.21
N ASP A 62 8.92 -21.75 14.38
CA ASP A 62 7.78 -22.66 14.51
C ASP A 62 6.47 -22.07 13.95
N GLU A 63 6.27 -20.75 14.07
CA GLU A 63 5.16 -20.02 13.45
C GLU A 63 5.27 -20.05 11.92
N GLN A 64 6.47 -19.78 11.40
CA GLN A 64 6.73 -19.75 9.96
C GLN A 64 6.56 -21.13 9.31
N ILE A 65 7.11 -22.18 9.92
CA ILE A 65 6.97 -23.56 9.42
C ILE A 65 5.50 -23.97 9.40
N ARG A 66 4.74 -23.64 10.44
CA ARG A 66 3.36 -24.13 10.62
C ARG A 66 2.30 -23.33 9.88
N GLY A 67 2.57 -22.10 9.44
CA GLY A 67 1.50 -21.30 8.82
C GLY A 67 0.66 -20.47 9.78
N ILE A 68 1.03 -20.40 11.05
CA ILE A 68 0.15 -19.89 12.10
C ILE A 68 0.83 -18.78 12.92
N THR A 69 0.01 -17.82 13.34
CA THR A 69 0.43 -16.78 14.29
C THR A 69 0.10 -17.25 15.71
N MET A 70 1.12 -17.49 16.54
CA MET A 70 0.93 -17.90 17.95
C MET A 70 1.11 -16.71 18.90
N LYS A 71 2.00 -15.77 18.56
CA LYS A 71 2.24 -14.54 19.33
C LYS A 71 1.72 -13.31 18.60
N SER A 72 1.23 -12.35 19.39
CA SER A 72 0.89 -11.02 18.89
C SER A 72 2.15 -10.18 18.77
N SER A 73 2.37 -9.64 17.57
CA SER A 73 3.39 -8.63 17.27
C SER A 73 2.69 -7.33 16.91
N ALA A 74 3.34 -6.19 17.16
CA ALA A 74 2.79 -4.88 16.82
C ALA A 74 3.76 -4.11 15.91
N ILE A 75 3.19 -3.36 14.98
CA ILE A 75 3.93 -2.51 14.04
C ILE A 75 3.30 -1.11 14.02
N SER A 76 4.13 -0.10 13.81
CA SER A 76 3.66 1.27 13.59
C SER A 76 3.59 1.52 12.09
N LEU A 77 2.40 1.86 11.60
CA LEU A 77 2.16 2.20 10.21
C LEU A 77 1.83 3.69 10.12
N HIS A 78 2.60 4.42 9.31
CA HIS A 78 2.38 5.84 9.08
C HIS A 78 1.66 6.04 7.75
N TYR A 79 0.38 6.36 7.82
CA TYR A 79 -0.41 6.72 6.65
C TYR A 79 -0.43 8.25 6.48
N ALA A 80 0.15 8.73 5.38
CA ALA A 80 -0.02 10.12 4.96
C ALA A 80 -1.19 10.20 3.99
N THR A 81 -2.31 10.76 4.42
CA THR A 81 -3.35 11.19 3.49
C THR A 81 -2.76 12.31 2.63
N VAL A 82 -2.36 11.98 1.41
CA VAL A 82 -2.19 13.00 0.38
C VAL A 82 -3.57 13.62 0.22
N LEU A 83 -3.74 14.88 0.63
CA LEU A 83 -4.92 15.65 0.29
C LEU A 83 -4.95 15.73 -1.24
N ILE A 84 -5.71 14.84 -1.88
CA ILE A 84 -6.05 14.90 -3.30
C ILE A 84 -7.12 15.98 -3.47
N LEU A 85 -6.87 17.19 -2.96
CA LEU A 85 -7.69 18.36 -3.19
C LEU A 85 -6.75 19.50 -3.55
N GLN A 86 -6.87 19.92 -4.81
CA GLN A 86 -6.18 20.99 -5.52
C GLN A 86 -4.87 20.59 -6.21
N ASN A 87 -5.00 20.45 -7.53
CA ASN A 87 -3.95 20.33 -8.56
C ASN A 87 -3.47 18.89 -8.80
N GLY A 88 -4.01 18.28 -9.85
CA GLY A 88 -3.79 16.90 -10.30
C GLY A 88 -2.35 16.56 -10.69
N VAL A 89 -1.44 16.59 -9.72
CA VAL A 89 -0.07 16.12 -9.87
C VAL A 89 0.14 15.03 -8.84
N PHE A 90 0.08 13.78 -9.30
CA PHE A 90 0.57 12.65 -8.53
C PHE A 90 2.05 12.90 -8.21
N PRO A 91 2.49 12.89 -6.94
CA PRO A 91 3.92 12.78 -6.68
C PRO A 91 4.32 11.38 -7.15
N ALA A 92 5.02 11.34 -8.29
CA ALA A 92 5.63 10.14 -8.81
C ALA A 92 6.51 9.55 -7.70
N MET A 93 6.03 8.47 -7.09
CA MET A 93 6.89 7.55 -6.38
C MET A 93 7.94 7.13 -7.40
N LYS A 94 9.18 7.62 -7.25
CA LYS A 94 10.32 7.20 -8.07
C LYS A 94 10.60 5.73 -7.76
N VAL A 95 9.79 4.85 -8.32
CA VAL A 95 10.12 3.45 -8.53
C VAL A 95 11.28 3.48 -9.52
N GLY A 96 12.42 2.90 -9.13
CA GLY A 96 13.61 2.84 -9.97
C GLY A 96 13.23 2.45 -11.39
N GLN A 97 13.74 3.22 -12.35
CA GLN A 97 13.47 3.06 -13.77
C GLN A 97 13.71 1.60 -14.20
N PRO A 98 12.72 0.92 -14.81
CA PRO A 98 13.00 -0.03 -15.86
C PRO A 98 12.84 0.71 -17.19
N GLU A 99 13.87 0.67 -18.02
CA GLU A 99 13.78 1.13 -19.41
C GLU A 99 12.59 0.47 -20.13
N GLY A 100 11.77 1.29 -20.79
CA GLY A 100 10.63 0.82 -21.57
C GLY A 100 9.33 1.53 -21.19
N GLU A 101 8.91 2.46 -22.05
CA GLU A 101 7.64 3.17 -21.96
C GLU A 101 6.45 2.17 -21.82
N PRO A 102 5.60 2.29 -20.78
CA PRO A 102 4.61 1.27 -20.51
C PRO A 102 3.40 1.39 -21.46
N ARG A 103 3.13 0.28 -22.17
CA ARG A 103 2.15 0.12 -23.28
C ARG A 103 0.71 0.58 -23.02
N TRP A 104 0.31 0.85 -21.78
CA TRP A 104 -1.05 1.28 -21.44
C TRP A 104 -1.32 2.76 -21.76
N GLU A 105 -0.29 3.58 -21.92
CA GLU A 105 -0.43 5.00 -22.26
C GLU A 105 -0.86 5.20 -23.73
N LYS A 106 -0.40 4.33 -24.64
CA LYS A 106 -0.86 4.30 -26.04
C LYS A 106 -2.35 3.96 -26.20
N LYS A 107 -2.94 3.19 -25.28
CA LYS A 107 -4.37 2.86 -25.34
C LYS A 107 -5.27 4.02 -24.95
N ARG A 108 -4.81 5.00 -24.16
CA ARG A 108 -5.61 6.19 -23.84
C ARG A 108 -5.75 7.13 -25.03
N ASN A 109 -4.69 7.31 -25.82
CA ASN A 109 -4.75 8.20 -26.98
C ASN A 109 -5.52 7.61 -28.17
N LEU A 110 -5.64 6.28 -28.26
CA LEU A 110 -6.42 5.61 -29.31
C LEU A 110 -7.93 5.59 -29.06
N MET A 111 -8.38 5.87 -27.83
CA MET A 111 -9.80 5.75 -27.45
C MET A 111 -10.56 7.08 -27.48
N VAL A 112 -9.90 8.19 -27.85
CA VAL A 112 -10.50 9.53 -27.93
C VAL A 112 -10.84 9.95 -29.37
N GLU A 113 -10.40 9.21 -30.39
CA GLU A 113 -10.67 9.56 -31.81
C GLU A 113 -11.92 8.91 -32.43
N GLU A 114 -12.62 7.99 -31.76
CA GLU A 114 -13.77 7.28 -32.36
C GLU A 114 -15.12 7.60 -31.70
N THR A 115 -15.54 8.86 -31.73
CA THR A 115 -16.98 9.20 -31.63
C THR A 115 -17.46 9.82 -32.94
N PRO A 116 -18.27 9.10 -33.74
CA PRO A 116 -18.88 9.69 -34.92
C PRO A 116 -19.91 10.75 -34.51
N GLN A 117 -19.70 11.98 -34.97
CA GLN A 117 -20.72 13.01 -35.06
C GLN A 117 -21.89 12.49 -35.91
N VAL A 118 -23.01 12.12 -35.28
CA VAL A 118 -24.27 11.86 -36.01
C VAL A 118 -25.34 12.84 -35.54
N MET A 119 -25.51 13.86 -36.39
CA MET A 119 -26.73 14.56 -36.79
C MET A 119 -27.68 15.12 -35.72
N ARG A 120 -27.60 16.44 -35.55
CA ARG A 120 -28.79 17.30 -35.40
C ARG A 120 -29.51 17.40 -36.75
N SER A 121 -30.80 17.07 -36.80
CA SER A 121 -31.89 17.78 -37.50
C SER A 121 -33.04 16.81 -37.81
N THR A 122 -34.18 17.00 -37.13
CA THR A 122 -35.51 17.31 -37.69
C THR A 122 -36.39 17.72 -36.51
#